data_AF-A0A061F0B7-F1
#
_entry.id   AF-A0A061F0B7-F1
#
_cell.length_a   1.000
_cell.length_b   1.000
_cell.length_c   1.000
_cell.angle_alpha   90.00
_cell.angle_beta   90.00
_cell.angle_gamma   90.00
#
_symmetry.space_group_name_H-M   'P 1'
#
loop_
_entity.id
_entity.type
_entity.pdbx_description
1 polymer ?
#
loop_
_entity_poly.entity_id
_entity_poly.type
_entity_poly.pdbx_seq_one_letter_code
_entity_poly.pdbx_strand_id
1 'polypeptide(L)'
;MRKRSEVLFSKYSKGLKSLVRRKQVDSVHVRREGHQLARQLSALDLTAIGVGTTIGAGVYVLVGTVAREHTGPALTVSFLIAGLAAALSAFCYAELASRCPSAGSAYHYTYICIGESVAWLIGWSLILEYTIGGSAIARGISPNLALFFGGEDKLPAFLVRHTIPQLGVVVDPCAAVLVVIVTILLCAGIKESSLVQTIVTTVNVCAMLFIIIAGGYLACKTGWAGYELHSGFFPFGVNGMLAGSAVVFFSYIGFDAVTAAAEEAKRPLRDLPLGIGMTLSLCCILYMLVSVVIVGLVPYFSLNPDTPISSAFSANGMQWAAYIVTAGAVTALCASLMGSLFPQPRLLMAMARDGLLPSFFSDISTHTQVPVKSTVTAGTLAAALAFFMDVSQLSGMVSVGTLLAFTVVAISILILRYAPPDEVPLPPSLQQSIDSVRMQLDDDSQGTGRKNFNGVVDIVEQSSHQLEDGEAEIQCPLIQKQITEDKQNQQRRRKIAMWSIALFCIGVLVLTSAAAAEYLPSLLRFTLGAVGAAILLCSLIVLVCLNQDEARHSFGHTGGFLCPFVPLLPAACILINTYLLISLGVIDIYILRMEPQLTHRSSLCSFGIC
;
A
#
# COMPACT_ATOMS: atom_id res chain seq x y z
N MET A 1 20.01 -27.86 38.21
CA MET A 1 18.84 -27.46 37.38
C MET A 1 18.73 -25.95 37.15
N ARG A 2 19.00 -25.09 38.15
CA ARG A 2 18.91 -23.61 38.06
C ARG A 2 19.80 -22.92 36.99
N LYS A 3 21.03 -23.42 36.77
CA LYS A 3 21.91 -22.93 35.69
C LYS A 3 21.42 -23.30 34.27
N ARG A 4 20.68 -24.41 34.12
CA ARG A 4 20.17 -24.87 32.81
C ARG A 4 18.90 -24.09 32.41
N SER A 5 18.09 -23.69 33.39
CA SER A 5 16.95 -22.79 33.18
C SER A 5 17.39 -21.37 32.83
N GLU A 6 18.45 -20.83 33.44
CA GLU A 6 18.98 -19.49 33.09
C GLU A 6 19.60 -19.44 31.68
N VAL A 7 20.28 -20.50 31.24
CA VAL A 7 20.82 -20.59 29.87
C VAL A 7 19.70 -20.76 28.84
N LEU A 8 18.63 -21.49 29.16
CA LEU A 8 17.44 -21.57 28.33
C LEU A 8 16.70 -20.24 28.29
N PHE A 9 16.53 -19.55 29.41
CA PHE A 9 15.89 -18.22 29.47
C PHE A 9 16.74 -17.16 28.76
N SER A 10 18.07 -17.25 28.81
CA SER A 10 18.99 -16.40 28.06
C SER A 10 18.98 -16.71 26.56
N LYS A 11 18.90 -17.97 26.16
CA LYS A 11 18.70 -18.37 24.74
C LYS A 11 17.34 -17.94 24.21
N TYR A 12 16.27 -18.09 24.99
CA TYR A 12 14.93 -17.60 24.65
C TYR A 12 14.88 -16.08 24.63
N SER A 13 15.54 -15.39 25.56
CA SER A 13 15.68 -13.92 25.56
C SER A 13 16.52 -13.42 24.39
N LYS A 14 17.59 -14.12 24.00
CA LYS A 14 18.36 -13.82 22.77
C LYS A 14 17.56 -14.11 21.51
N GLY A 15 16.77 -15.19 21.48
CA GLY A 15 15.83 -15.50 20.40
C GLY A 15 14.74 -14.42 20.26
N LEU A 16 14.12 -14.00 21.38
CA LEU A 16 13.16 -12.89 21.39
C LEU A 16 13.82 -11.55 21.03
N LYS A 17 15.07 -11.29 21.44
CA LYS A 17 15.81 -10.10 21.03
C LYS A 17 16.17 -10.12 19.55
N SER A 18 16.43 -11.30 18.96
CA SER A 18 16.59 -11.47 17.51
C SER A 18 15.29 -11.16 16.78
N LEU A 19 14.15 -11.60 17.30
CA LEU A 19 12.81 -11.37 16.74
C LEU A 19 12.38 -9.89 16.77
N VAL A 20 12.98 -9.06 17.63
CA VAL A 20 12.70 -7.62 17.79
C VAL A 20 13.82 -6.76 17.16
N ARG A 21 14.77 -7.38 16.43
CA ARG A 21 15.83 -6.62 15.76
C ARG A 21 15.20 -5.63 14.78
N ARG A 22 15.64 -4.37 14.83
CA ARG A 22 15.24 -3.34 13.87
C ARG A 22 16.34 -3.19 12.82
N LYS A 23 15.94 -2.97 11.57
CA LYS A 23 16.88 -2.66 10.52
C LYS A 23 17.43 -1.26 10.77
N GLN A 24 18.75 -1.16 10.82
CA GLN A 24 19.44 0.12 10.90
C GLN A 24 19.33 0.80 9.53
N VAL A 25 18.93 2.07 9.51
CA VAL A 25 18.94 2.87 8.28
C VAL A 25 20.40 3.25 8.05
N ASP A 26 20.96 2.83 6.92
CA ASP A 26 22.31 3.27 6.53
C ASP A 26 22.27 4.81 6.42
N SER A 27 23.12 5.48 7.20
CA SER A 27 23.31 6.91 7.05
C SER A 27 23.84 7.19 5.64
N VAL A 28 23.54 8.37 5.11
CA VAL A 28 23.94 8.85 3.77
C VAL A 28 25.44 8.61 3.49
N HIS A 29 26.26 8.50 4.53
CA HIS A 29 27.71 8.37 4.49
C HIS A 29 28.25 6.92 4.48
N VAL A 30 27.42 5.87 4.62
CA VAL A 30 27.89 4.46 4.70
C VAL A 30 27.15 3.54 3.72
N ARG A 31 26.86 4.00 2.49
CA ARG A 31 26.34 3.10 1.45
C ARG A 31 27.48 2.22 0.92
N ARG A 32 27.47 0.93 1.29
CA ARG A 32 28.37 -0.10 0.72
C ARG A 32 28.24 -0.17 -0.80
N GLU A 33 29.38 -0.34 -1.47
CA GLU A 33 29.60 -0.44 -2.93
C GLU A 33 28.99 -1.71 -3.59
N GLY A 34 27.80 -2.15 -3.15
CA GLY A 34 27.10 -3.30 -3.72
C GLY A 34 26.07 -2.90 -4.77
N HIS A 35 26.03 -3.64 -5.89
CA HIS A 35 25.03 -3.67 -6.98
C HIS A 35 23.76 -2.80 -6.75
N GLN A 36 23.85 -1.52 -7.14
CA GLN A 36 22.75 -0.56 -7.07
C GLN A 36 21.88 -0.61 -8.33
N LEU A 37 20.56 -0.48 -8.16
CA LEU A 37 19.62 -0.31 -9.27
C LEU A 37 19.85 1.05 -9.97
N ALA A 38 19.62 1.11 -11.28
CA ALA A 38 19.83 2.33 -12.05
C ALA A 38 18.75 3.38 -11.74
N ARG A 39 19.17 4.59 -11.30
CA ARG A 39 18.26 5.71 -11.03
C ARG A 39 17.80 6.41 -12.31
N GLN A 40 16.73 5.92 -12.92
CA GLN A 40 16.25 6.41 -14.21
C GLN A 40 14.83 6.98 -14.21
N LEU A 41 14.00 6.67 -13.20
CA LEU A 41 12.60 7.09 -13.20
C LEU A 41 12.39 8.52 -12.74
N SER A 42 11.62 9.27 -13.52
CA SER A 42 11.12 10.61 -13.18
C SER A 42 9.78 10.53 -12.44
N ALA A 43 9.32 11.67 -11.89
CA ALA A 43 8.01 11.75 -11.25
C ALA A 43 6.84 11.37 -12.20
N LEU A 44 6.98 11.63 -13.51
CA LEU A 44 5.97 11.25 -14.49
C LEU A 44 5.95 9.74 -14.73
N ASP A 45 7.12 9.10 -14.80
CA ASP A 45 7.22 7.64 -14.94
C ASP A 45 6.65 6.94 -13.70
N LEU A 46 6.96 7.46 -12.51
CA LEU A 46 6.39 6.99 -11.25
C LEU A 46 4.87 7.15 -11.20
N THR A 47 4.34 8.28 -11.68
CA THR A 47 2.90 8.49 -11.78
C THR A 47 2.27 7.53 -12.79
N ALA A 48 2.91 7.28 -13.93
CA ALA A 48 2.42 6.35 -14.95
C ALA A 48 2.42 4.90 -14.46
N ILE A 49 3.41 4.51 -13.64
CA ILE A 49 3.44 3.20 -12.97
C ILE A 49 2.31 3.12 -11.95
N GLY A 50 2.16 4.13 -11.09
CA GLY A 50 1.10 4.15 -10.09
C GLY A 50 -0.29 4.09 -10.71
N VAL A 51 -0.57 4.96 -11.70
CA VAL A 51 -1.86 5.01 -12.40
C VAL A 51 -2.10 3.73 -13.19
N GLY A 52 -1.07 3.19 -13.85
CA GLY A 52 -1.18 1.94 -14.60
C GLY A 52 -1.47 0.73 -13.72
N THR A 53 -0.90 0.71 -12.52
CA THR A 53 -1.15 -0.36 -11.53
C THR A 53 -2.55 -0.24 -10.95
N THR A 54 -2.96 0.99 -10.62
CA THR A 54 -4.23 1.29 -9.93
C THR A 54 -5.43 1.13 -10.88
N ILE A 55 -5.35 1.67 -12.10
CA ILE A 55 -6.44 1.57 -13.10
C ILE A 55 -6.43 0.18 -13.75
N GLY A 56 -7.23 -0.72 -13.21
CA GLY A 56 -7.39 -2.07 -13.72
C GLY A 56 -8.76 -2.68 -13.42
N ALA A 57 -8.76 -3.88 -12.84
CA ALA A 57 -9.96 -4.69 -12.64
C ALA A 57 -11.01 -4.01 -11.73
N GLY A 58 -10.57 -3.19 -10.76
CA GLY A 58 -11.50 -2.49 -9.88
C GLY A 58 -12.49 -1.58 -10.62
N VAL A 59 -12.03 -0.78 -11.59
CA VAL A 59 -12.92 0.12 -12.34
C VAL A 59 -13.60 -0.54 -13.53
N TYR A 60 -12.91 -1.44 -14.24
CA TYR A 60 -13.47 -2.06 -15.45
C TYR A 60 -14.40 -3.23 -15.18
N VAL A 61 -14.22 -3.94 -14.06
CA VAL A 61 -15.01 -5.14 -13.70
C VAL A 61 -15.85 -4.85 -12.46
N LEU A 62 -15.22 -4.50 -11.34
CA LEU A 62 -15.88 -4.45 -10.03
C LEU A 62 -16.97 -3.37 -9.91
N VAL A 63 -16.88 -2.29 -10.70
CA VAL A 63 -17.93 -1.25 -10.81
C VAL A 63 -19.30 -1.84 -11.13
N GLY A 64 -19.37 -2.83 -12.02
CA GLY A 64 -20.64 -3.45 -12.44
C GLY A 64 -21.28 -4.22 -11.31
N THR A 65 -20.52 -5.13 -10.71
CA THR A 65 -20.96 -5.97 -9.59
C THR A 65 -21.37 -5.10 -8.39
N VAL A 66 -20.55 -4.12 -8.00
CA VAL A 66 -20.85 -3.28 -6.83
C VAL A 66 -22.05 -2.36 -7.06
N ALA A 67 -22.16 -1.76 -8.25
CA ALA A 67 -23.34 -0.97 -8.60
C ALA A 67 -24.61 -1.81 -8.53
N ARG A 68 -24.57 -3.03 -9.07
CA ARG A 68 -25.74 -3.92 -9.15
C ARG A 68 -26.16 -4.49 -7.80
N GLU A 69 -25.20 -4.89 -6.97
CA GLU A 69 -25.45 -5.72 -5.78
C GLU A 69 -25.38 -4.96 -4.45
N HIS A 70 -24.70 -3.80 -4.40
CA HIS A 70 -24.41 -3.13 -3.14
C HIS A 70 -24.82 -1.66 -3.08
N THR A 71 -24.51 -0.86 -4.10
CA THR A 71 -24.61 0.61 -3.97
C THR A 71 -25.72 1.22 -4.79
N GLY A 72 -26.04 0.64 -5.95
CA GLY A 72 -26.88 1.29 -6.95
C GLY A 72 -26.29 2.65 -7.35
N PRO A 73 -27.14 3.70 -7.47
CA PRO A 73 -26.69 5.03 -7.86
C PRO A 73 -25.71 5.72 -6.91
N ALA A 74 -25.63 5.26 -5.66
CA ALA A 74 -24.68 5.75 -4.65
C ALA A 74 -23.24 5.28 -4.86
N LEU A 75 -22.94 4.61 -5.99
CA LEU A 75 -21.60 4.13 -6.32
C LEU A 75 -20.54 5.26 -6.28
N THR A 76 -20.86 6.45 -6.81
CA THR A 76 -19.93 7.58 -6.83
C THR A 76 -19.51 8.02 -5.43
N VAL A 77 -20.45 8.07 -4.49
CA VAL A 77 -20.15 8.40 -3.09
C VAL A 77 -19.29 7.29 -2.45
N SER A 78 -19.54 6.04 -2.83
CA SER A 78 -18.75 4.91 -2.36
C SER A 78 -17.29 4.99 -2.81
N PHE A 79 -17.05 5.37 -4.08
CA PHE A 79 -15.71 5.65 -4.60
C PHE A 79 -15.03 6.84 -3.92
N LEU A 80 -15.79 7.88 -3.56
CA LEU A 80 -15.25 9.03 -2.84
C LEU A 80 -14.79 8.64 -1.43
N ILE A 81 -15.60 7.86 -0.71
CA ILE A 81 -15.26 7.36 0.64
C ILE A 81 -14.03 6.45 0.57
N ALA A 82 -14.00 5.51 -0.38
CA ALA A 82 -12.85 4.65 -0.60
C ALA A 82 -11.58 5.43 -0.98
N GLY A 83 -11.71 6.44 -1.84
CA GLY A 83 -10.60 7.31 -2.25
C GLY A 83 -10.05 8.14 -1.09
N LEU A 84 -10.92 8.63 -0.20
CA LEU A 84 -10.49 9.33 1.01
C LEU A 84 -9.75 8.39 1.98
N ALA A 85 -10.24 7.16 2.16
CA ALA A 85 -9.54 6.14 2.95
C ALA A 85 -8.16 5.80 2.39
N ALA A 86 -8.06 5.64 1.07
CA ALA A 86 -6.79 5.44 0.37
C ALA A 86 -5.87 6.66 0.49
N ALA A 87 -6.41 7.89 0.49
CA ALA A 87 -5.62 9.12 0.66
C ALA A 87 -4.94 9.21 2.03
N LEU A 88 -5.64 8.81 3.10
CA LEU A 88 -5.06 8.74 4.44
C LEU A 88 -3.87 7.77 4.48
N SER A 89 -3.99 6.62 3.79
CA SER A 89 -2.90 5.66 3.66
C SER A 89 -1.76 6.23 2.82
N ALA A 90 -2.06 6.84 1.68
CA ALA A 90 -1.10 7.44 0.76
C ALA A 90 -0.24 8.53 1.42
N PHE A 91 -0.81 9.36 2.31
CA PHE A 91 -0.05 10.35 3.06
C PHE A 91 0.98 9.71 4.01
N CYS A 92 0.63 8.59 4.65
CA CYS A 92 1.55 7.83 5.50
C CYS A 92 2.68 7.21 4.67
N TYR A 93 2.34 6.63 3.52
CA TYR A 93 3.33 6.08 2.57
C TYR A 93 4.26 7.15 2.01
N ALA A 94 3.74 8.33 1.66
CA ALA A 94 4.51 9.44 1.11
C ALA A 94 5.61 9.93 2.06
N GLU A 95 5.31 10.03 3.37
CA GLU A 95 6.31 10.41 4.37
C GLU A 95 7.40 9.32 4.52
N LEU A 96 7.02 8.05 4.69
CA LEU A 96 8.01 6.96 4.84
C LEU A 96 8.85 6.75 3.58
N ALA A 97 8.25 6.83 2.40
CA ALA A 97 8.94 6.67 1.12
C ALA A 97 9.95 7.80 0.86
N SER A 98 9.62 9.03 1.27
CA SER A 98 10.55 10.17 1.11
C SER A 98 11.72 10.10 2.10
N ARG A 99 11.49 9.60 3.32
CA ARG A 99 12.54 9.49 4.36
C ARG A 99 13.45 8.30 4.19
N CYS A 100 12.90 7.14 3.84
CA CYS A 100 13.58 5.87 3.72
C CYS A 100 13.37 5.26 2.32
N PRO A 101 13.94 5.87 1.25
CA PRO A 101 13.75 5.40 -0.12
C PRO A 101 14.44 4.05 -0.33
N SER A 102 13.63 2.99 -0.34
CA SER A 102 14.05 1.60 -0.41
C SER A 102 13.03 0.79 -1.21
N ALA A 103 13.49 -0.19 -1.98
CA ALA A 103 12.62 -0.99 -2.83
C ALA A 103 11.70 -1.95 -2.04
N GLY A 104 11.95 -2.12 -0.73
CA GLY A 104 11.17 -2.99 0.15
C GLY A 104 9.83 -2.42 0.64
N SER A 105 9.46 -1.20 0.28
CA SER A 105 8.16 -0.56 0.63
C SER A 105 7.75 -0.80 2.11
N ALA A 106 6.51 -1.22 2.37
CA ALA A 106 5.94 -1.44 3.69
C ALA A 106 6.71 -2.48 4.54
N TYR A 107 7.34 -3.49 3.94
CA TYR A 107 8.24 -4.41 4.65
C TYR A 107 9.41 -3.65 5.27
N HIS A 108 10.07 -2.80 4.48
CA HIS A 108 11.23 -2.05 4.94
C HIS A 108 10.86 -1.04 6.04
N TYR A 109 9.74 -0.33 5.86
CA TYR A 109 9.26 0.63 6.85
C TYR A 109 8.93 -0.04 8.20
N THR A 110 8.30 -1.21 8.14
CA THR A 110 7.97 -2.03 9.31
C THR A 110 9.24 -2.54 10.00
N TYR A 111 10.24 -2.96 9.23
CA TYR A 111 11.50 -3.47 9.78
C TYR A 111 12.28 -2.38 10.52
N ILE A 112 12.24 -1.15 10.03
CA ILE A 112 12.86 0.00 10.68
C ILE A 112 12.10 0.39 11.96
N CYS A 113 10.77 0.48 11.89
CA CYS A 113 9.98 1.07 12.98
C CYS A 113 9.59 0.07 14.07
N ILE A 114 9.19 -1.15 13.69
CA ILE A 114 8.59 -2.13 14.60
C ILE A 114 9.62 -3.20 14.95
N GLY A 115 10.14 -3.91 13.94
CA GLY A 115 11.14 -4.96 14.09
C GLY A 115 10.96 -6.13 13.12
N GLU A 116 11.90 -7.07 13.18
CA GLU A 116 12.07 -8.16 12.23
C GLU A 116 10.86 -9.09 12.10
N SER A 117 10.23 -9.49 13.21
CA SER A 117 9.11 -10.45 13.17
C SER A 117 7.90 -9.93 12.43
N VAL A 118 7.50 -8.69 12.74
CA VAL A 118 6.35 -8.05 12.09
C VAL A 118 6.72 -7.71 10.65
N ALA A 119 7.95 -7.29 10.39
CA ALA A 119 8.44 -7.09 9.04
C ALA A 119 8.36 -8.39 8.22
N TRP A 120 8.82 -9.52 8.74
CA TRP A 120 8.75 -10.81 8.06
C TRP A 120 7.31 -11.19 7.70
N LEU A 121 6.36 -11.01 8.62
CA LEU A 121 4.93 -11.25 8.36
C LEU A 121 4.40 -10.33 7.25
N ILE A 122 4.71 -9.04 7.31
CA ILE A 122 4.28 -8.07 6.30
C ILE A 122 4.95 -8.31 4.95
N GLY A 123 6.22 -8.72 4.93
CA GLY A 123 6.93 -9.10 3.71
C GLY A 123 6.26 -10.27 3.01
N TRP A 124 5.90 -11.34 3.74
CA TRP A 124 5.14 -12.45 3.19
C TRP A 124 3.73 -12.04 2.75
N SER A 125 3.05 -11.20 3.54
CA SER A 125 1.75 -10.65 3.18
C SER A 125 1.80 -9.93 1.83
N LEU A 126 2.78 -9.05 1.62
CA LEU A 126 2.98 -8.32 0.36
C LEU A 126 3.37 -9.24 -0.81
N ILE A 127 4.21 -10.25 -0.58
CA ILE A 127 4.54 -11.25 -1.63
C ILE A 127 3.26 -11.96 -2.09
N LEU A 128 2.43 -12.40 -1.16
CA LEU A 128 1.16 -13.05 -1.47
C LEU A 128 0.18 -12.09 -2.13
N GLU A 129 0.07 -10.86 -1.62
CA GLU A 129 -0.78 -9.80 -2.17
C GLU A 129 -0.46 -9.53 -3.64
N TYR A 130 0.81 -9.31 -4.00
CA TYR A 130 1.19 -9.08 -5.40
C TYR A 130 0.95 -10.31 -6.29
N THR A 131 1.19 -11.52 -5.77
CA THR A 131 0.95 -12.77 -6.53
C THR A 131 -0.54 -12.98 -6.79
N ILE A 132 -1.35 -12.89 -5.74
CA ILE A 132 -2.81 -13.10 -5.79
C ILE A 132 -3.46 -11.96 -6.59
N GLY A 133 -2.97 -10.72 -6.43
CA GLY A 133 -3.42 -9.54 -7.16
C GLY A 133 -3.19 -9.65 -8.65
N GLY A 134 -1.96 -10.01 -9.06
CA GLY A 134 -1.65 -10.30 -10.46
C GLY A 134 -2.53 -11.43 -11.02
N SER A 135 -2.76 -12.48 -10.25
CA SER A 135 -3.63 -13.59 -10.65
C SER A 135 -5.09 -13.16 -10.84
N ALA A 136 -5.62 -12.33 -9.92
CA ALA A 136 -6.98 -11.79 -9.98
C ALA A 136 -7.18 -10.92 -11.23
N ILE A 137 -6.22 -10.03 -11.50
CA ILE A 137 -6.25 -9.14 -12.66
C ILE A 137 -6.18 -9.97 -13.95
N ALA A 138 -5.30 -10.97 -14.01
CA ALA A 138 -5.17 -11.85 -15.17
C ALA A 138 -6.49 -12.57 -15.51
N ARG A 139 -7.22 -13.05 -14.49
CA ARG A 139 -8.55 -13.66 -14.72
C ARG A 139 -9.63 -12.67 -15.11
N GLY A 140 -9.53 -11.40 -14.67
CA GLY A 140 -10.41 -10.32 -15.13
C GLY A 140 -10.23 -9.97 -16.62
N ILE A 141 -9.10 -10.34 -17.21
CA ILE A 141 -8.80 -10.07 -18.64
C ILE A 141 -9.57 -11.01 -19.55
N SER A 142 -9.72 -12.28 -19.18
CA SER A 142 -10.29 -13.30 -20.06
C SER A 142 -11.68 -12.95 -20.63
N PRO A 143 -12.66 -12.45 -19.84
CA PRO A 143 -13.97 -12.07 -20.39
C PRO A 143 -13.89 -10.88 -21.36
N ASN A 144 -13.07 -9.88 -21.04
CA ASN A 144 -12.86 -8.70 -21.88
C ASN A 144 -12.16 -9.07 -23.19
N LEU A 145 -11.21 -10.02 -23.13
CA LEU A 145 -10.49 -10.53 -24.29
C LEU A 145 -11.40 -11.40 -25.18
N ALA A 146 -12.25 -12.24 -24.57
CA ALA A 146 -13.25 -13.02 -25.30
C ALA A 146 -14.24 -12.12 -26.06
N LEU A 147 -14.71 -11.06 -25.42
CA LEU A 147 -15.58 -10.08 -26.05
C LEU A 147 -14.86 -9.34 -27.20
N PHE A 148 -13.58 -9.03 -27.05
CA PHE A 148 -12.77 -8.38 -28.08
C PHE A 148 -12.61 -9.24 -29.34
N PHE A 149 -12.46 -10.57 -29.21
CA PHE A 149 -12.40 -11.50 -30.35
C PHE A 149 -13.78 -11.88 -30.93
N GLY A 150 -14.86 -11.31 -30.40
CA GLY A 150 -16.22 -11.49 -30.92
C GLY A 150 -16.97 -12.68 -30.32
N GLY A 151 -16.65 -13.07 -29.09
CA GLY A 151 -17.36 -14.07 -28.28
C GLY A 151 -16.48 -15.23 -27.82
N GLU A 152 -16.90 -15.92 -26.75
CA GLU A 152 -16.21 -17.12 -26.23
C GLU A 152 -16.06 -18.22 -27.30
N ASP A 153 -17.01 -18.32 -28.22
CA ASP A 153 -17.05 -19.33 -29.29
C ASP A 153 -15.98 -19.16 -30.38
N LYS A 154 -15.33 -17.99 -30.46
CA LYS A 154 -14.30 -17.68 -31.47
C LYS A 154 -12.87 -17.82 -30.94
N LEU A 155 -12.70 -18.07 -29.64
CA LEU A 155 -11.39 -18.35 -29.05
C LEU A 155 -10.95 -19.77 -29.41
N PRO A 156 -9.65 -20.00 -29.64
CA PRO A 156 -9.11 -21.36 -29.79
C PRO A 156 -9.52 -22.19 -28.57
N ALA A 157 -9.96 -23.44 -28.79
CA ALA A 157 -10.46 -24.31 -27.72
C ALA A 157 -9.47 -24.48 -26.54
N PHE A 158 -8.17 -24.30 -26.76
CA PHE A 158 -7.16 -24.35 -25.71
C PHE A 158 -7.15 -23.13 -24.76
N LEU A 159 -7.76 -21.99 -25.15
CA LEU A 159 -7.79 -20.74 -24.38
C LEU A 159 -9.14 -20.46 -23.70
N VAL A 160 -10.19 -21.23 -24.03
CA VAL A 160 -11.52 -21.08 -23.46
C VAL A 160 -11.52 -21.51 -21.99
N ARG A 161 -12.36 -20.89 -21.15
CA ARG A 161 -12.57 -21.33 -19.76
C ARG A 161 -13.16 -22.74 -19.74
N HIS A 162 -12.50 -23.65 -19.02
CA HIS A 162 -12.96 -25.02 -18.86
C HIS A 162 -13.43 -25.23 -17.43
N THR A 163 -14.72 -25.48 -17.26
CA THR A 163 -15.24 -25.95 -15.96
C THR A 163 -14.96 -27.44 -15.87
N ILE A 164 -14.17 -27.87 -14.88
CA ILE A 164 -13.97 -29.30 -14.62
C ILE A 164 -15.09 -29.76 -13.67
N PRO A 165 -16.13 -30.49 -14.17
CA PRO A 165 -17.31 -30.81 -13.37
C PRO A 165 -17.04 -31.74 -12.20
N GLN A 166 -15.89 -32.43 -12.17
CA GLN A 166 -15.49 -33.36 -11.10
C GLN A 166 -14.92 -32.65 -9.86
N LEU A 167 -14.45 -31.41 -10.00
CA LEU A 167 -13.85 -30.61 -8.91
C LEU A 167 -14.61 -29.32 -8.61
N GLY A 168 -15.57 -28.92 -9.47
CA GLY A 168 -16.28 -27.65 -9.32
C GLY A 168 -15.41 -26.41 -9.57
N VAL A 169 -14.21 -26.58 -10.13
CA VAL A 169 -13.23 -25.51 -10.36
C VAL A 169 -13.29 -25.03 -11.82
N VAL A 170 -13.44 -23.71 -12.02
CA VAL A 170 -13.38 -23.06 -13.33
C VAL A 170 -11.93 -22.72 -13.67
N VAL A 171 -11.39 -23.44 -14.64
CA VAL A 171 -10.00 -23.32 -15.07
C VAL A 171 -9.88 -22.32 -16.21
N ASP A 172 -8.92 -21.39 -16.10
CA ASP A 172 -8.69 -20.33 -17.10
C ASP A 172 -7.25 -20.39 -17.68
N PRO A 173 -7.05 -21.13 -18.78
CA PRO A 173 -5.73 -21.23 -19.43
C PRO A 173 -5.28 -19.91 -20.07
N CYS A 174 -6.22 -19.06 -20.52
CA CYS A 174 -5.90 -17.75 -21.09
C CYS A 174 -5.23 -16.84 -20.07
N ALA A 175 -5.77 -16.78 -18.85
CA ALA A 175 -5.19 -16.00 -17.76
C ALA A 175 -3.75 -16.45 -17.44
N ALA A 176 -3.51 -17.77 -17.37
CA ALA A 176 -2.18 -18.31 -17.09
C ALA A 176 -1.15 -17.96 -18.18
N VAL A 177 -1.53 -18.09 -19.46
CA VAL A 177 -0.67 -17.71 -20.60
C VAL A 177 -0.32 -16.23 -20.54
N LEU A 178 -1.29 -15.38 -20.21
CA LEU A 178 -1.06 -13.94 -20.11
C LEU A 178 -0.08 -13.57 -18.99
N VAL A 179 -0.18 -14.22 -17.82
CA VAL A 179 0.79 -14.05 -16.72
C VAL A 179 2.20 -14.45 -17.17
N VAL A 180 2.33 -15.55 -17.91
CA VAL A 180 3.64 -15.99 -18.45
C VAL A 180 4.20 -14.96 -19.44
N ILE A 181 3.38 -14.41 -20.34
CA ILE A 181 3.81 -13.36 -21.28
C ILE A 181 4.32 -12.12 -20.53
N VAL A 182 3.57 -11.66 -19.53
CA VAL A 182 3.99 -10.51 -18.71
C VAL A 182 5.26 -10.81 -17.92
N THR A 183 5.40 -12.03 -17.40
CA THR A 183 6.61 -12.47 -16.68
C THR A 183 7.83 -12.44 -17.60
N ILE A 184 7.71 -12.90 -18.85
CA ILE A 184 8.77 -12.83 -19.86
C ILE A 184 9.14 -11.37 -20.17
N LEU A 185 8.13 -10.50 -20.32
CA LEU A 185 8.35 -9.07 -20.56
C LEU A 185 9.11 -8.41 -19.40
N LEU A 186 8.74 -8.72 -18.15
CA LEU A 186 9.44 -8.21 -16.96
C LEU A 186 10.88 -8.74 -16.84
N CYS A 187 11.18 -9.93 -17.41
CA CYS A 187 12.53 -10.46 -17.47
C CYS A 187 13.42 -9.73 -18.50
N ALA A 188 12.84 -9.09 -19.53
CA ALA A 188 13.57 -8.42 -20.60
C ALA A 188 14.31 -7.14 -20.14
N GLY A 189 13.88 -6.53 -19.03
CA GLY A 189 14.57 -5.41 -18.39
C GLY A 189 13.65 -4.28 -17.96
N ILE A 190 14.12 -3.48 -16.99
CA ILE A 190 13.34 -2.42 -16.34
C ILE A 190 13.05 -1.26 -17.29
N LYS A 191 14.05 -0.83 -18.08
CA LYS A 191 13.92 0.33 -18.97
C LYS A 191 12.81 0.12 -19.99
N GLU A 192 12.85 -1.02 -20.69
CA GLU A 192 11.82 -1.39 -21.65
C GLU A 192 10.46 -1.60 -20.97
N SER A 193 10.42 -2.29 -19.83
CA SER A 193 9.19 -2.52 -19.07
C SER A 193 8.52 -1.22 -18.62
N SER A 194 9.30 -0.25 -18.12
CA SER A 194 8.79 1.06 -17.69
C SER A 194 8.27 1.89 -18.86
N LEU A 195 8.91 1.82 -20.04
CA LEU A 195 8.45 2.51 -21.23
C LEU A 195 7.13 1.91 -21.72
N VAL A 196 7.06 0.58 -21.80
CA VAL A 196 5.81 -0.13 -22.16
C VAL A 196 4.71 0.23 -21.16
N GLN A 197 4.99 0.21 -19.86
CA GLN A 197 4.04 0.61 -18.83
C GLN A 197 3.52 2.03 -19.07
N THR A 198 4.41 3.00 -19.29
CA THR A 198 4.03 4.40 -19.51
C THR A 198 3.14 4.55 -20.75
N ILE A 199 3.46 3.86 -21.84
CA ILE A 199 2.64 3.88 -23.06
C ILE A 199 1.26 3.29 -22.79
N VAL A 200 1.18 2.10 -22.20
CA VAL A 200 -0.09 1.40 -21.94
C VAL A 200 -0.96 2.20 -20.95
N THR A 201 -0.36 2.77 -19.89
CA THR A 201 -1.08 3.66 -18.97
C THR A 201 -1.63 4.89 -19.68
N THR A 202 -0.85 5.51 -20.57
CA THR A 202 -1.30 6.70 -21.31
C THR A 202 -2.50 6.37 -22.19
N VAL A 203 -2.45 5.24 -22.91
CA VAL A 203 -3.58 4.73 -23.72
C VAL A 203 -4.82 4.48 -22.84
N ASN A 204 -4.63 3.88 -21.67
CA ASN A 204 -5.73 3.60 -20.73
C ASN A 204 -6.38 4.89 -20.19
N VAL A 205 -5.58 5.89 -19.81
CA VAL A 205 -6.11 7.20 -19.38
C VAL A 205 -6.90 7.86 -20.53
N CYS A 206 -6.41 7.78 -21.78
CA CYS A 206 -7.16 8.23 -22.95
C CYS A 206 -8.48 7.46 -23.13
N ALA A 207 -8.49 6.14 -22.94
CA ALA A 207 -9.70 5.32 -23.02
C ALA A 207 -10.72 5.71 -21.94
N MET A 208 -10.28 6.01 -20.72
CA MET A 208 -11.15 6.51 -19.65
C MET A 208 -11.74 7.88 -19.97
N LEU A 209 -10.93 8.81 -20.49
CA LEU A 209 -11.43 10.11 -20.94
C LEU A 209 -12.46 9.95 -22.06
N PHE A 210 -12.25 9.02 -22.98
CA PHE A 210 -13.23 8.68 -24.02
C PHE A 210 -14.54 8.17 -23.42
N ILE A 211 -14.49 7.25 -22.45
CA ILE A 211 -15.67 6.74 -21.73
C ILE A 211 -16.44 7.88 -21.07
N ILE A 212 -15.73 8.79 -20.39
CA ILE A 212 -16.34 9.93 -19.68
C ILE A 212 -17.03 10.88 -20.68
N ILE A 213 -16.36 11.25 -21.77
CA ILE A 213 -16.89 12.19 -22.76
C ILE A 213 -18.04 11.58 -23.56
N ALA A 214 -17.82 10.41 -24.16
CA ALA A 214 -18.81 9.74 -25.01
C ALA A 214 -20.01 9.25 -24.20
N GLY A 215 -19.75 8.70 -23.00
CA GLY A 215 -20.81 8.27 -22.10
C GLY A 215 -21.57 9.45 -21.49
N GLY A 216 -20.90 10.54 -21.15
CA GLY A 216 -21.56 11.77 -20.68
C GLY A 216 -22.46 12.39 -21.74
N TYR A 217 -22.00 12.43 -23.00
CA TYR A 217 -22.83 12.86 -24.13
C TYR A 217 -24.09 11.99 -24.30
N LEU A 218 -23.92 10.67 -24.21
CA LEU A 218 -25.02 9.73 -24.34
C LEU A 218 -25.99 9.80 -23.15
N ALA A 219 -25.49 9.94 -21.93
CA ALA A 219 -26.30 10.12 -20.72
C ALA A 219 -27.14 11.40 -20.78
N CYS A 220 -26.58 12.49 -21.32
CA CYS A 220 -27.32 13.72 -21.57
C CYS A 220 -28.45 13.51 -22.61
N LYS A 221 -28.19 12.72 -23.65
CA LYS A 221 -29.18 12.41 -24.69
C LYS A 221 -30.31 11.50 -24.18
N THR A 222 -30.00 10.54 -23.32
CA THR A 222 -30.98 9.58 -22.75
C THR A 222 -31.69 10.11 -21.51
N GLY A 223 -31.30 11.29 -21.01
CA GLY A 223 -31.92 11.90 -19.83
C GLY A 223 -31.51 11.26 -18.51
N TRP A 224 -30.33 10.65 -18.42
CA TRP A 224 -29.84 10.01 -17.18
C TRP A 224 -30.78 8.90 -16.65
N ALA A 225 -31.22 8.02 -17.54
CA ALA A 225 -32.19 6.96 -17.27
C ALA A 225 -31.89 6.10 -16.02
N GLY A 226 -30.62 5.89 -15.66
CA GLY A 226 -30.27 5.12 -14.47
C GLY A 226 -30.43 5.86 -13.13
N TYR A 227 -30.59 7.18 -13.13
CA TYR A 227 -30.92 7.99 -11.96
C TYR A 227 -32.43 8.24 -11.80
N GLU A 228 -33.23 8.07 -12.86
CA GLU A 228 -34.70 8.23 -12.84
C GLU A 228 -35.41 6.99 -12.27
N LEU A 229 -35.02 6.54 -11.08
CA LEU A 229 -35.61 5.38 -10.42
C LEU A 229 -36.51 5.77 -9.24
N HIS A 230 -37.67 5.11 -9.14
CA HIS A 230 -38.62 5.30 -8.03
C HIS A 230 -38.03 4.90 -6.66
N SER A 231 -36.97 4.07 -6.65
CA SER A 231 -36.26 3.64 -5.45
C SER A 231 -35.31 4.70 -4.85
N GLY A 232 -35.15 5.86 -5.51
CA GLY A 232 -34.24 6.93 -5.07
C GLY A 232 -32.75 6.60 -5.23
N PHE A 233 -31.89 7.49 -4.73
CA PHE A 233 -30.43 7.41 -4.87
C PHE A 233 -29.77 6.31 -4.03
N PHE A 234 -30.42 5.87 -2.95
CA PHE A 234 -29.91 4.86 -2.00
C PHE A 234 -30.80 3.60 -1.95
N PRO A 235 -30.86 2.79 -3.02
CA PRO A 235 -31.73 1.61 -3.06
C PRO A 235 -31.36 0.56 -2.00
N PHE A 236 -30.08 0.43 -1.68
CA PHE A 236 -29.55 -0.48 -0.65
C PHE A 236 -29.29 0.21 0.70
N GLY A 237 -29.75 1.46 0.85
CA GLY A 237 -29.50 2.28 2.03
C GLY A 237 -28.02 2.66 2.23
N VAL A 238 -27.76 3.33 3.36
CA VAL A 238 -26.41 3.79 3.73
C VAL A 238 -25.47 2.61 4.01
N ASN A 239 -25.98 1.50 4.54
CA ASN A 239 -25.19 0.30 4.80
C ASN A 239 -24.68 -0.34 3.49
N GLY A 240 -25.50 -0.40 2.44
CA GLY A 240 -25.07 -0.87 1.12
C GLY A 240 -24.01 0.03 0.49
N MET A 241 -24.15 1.35 0.63
CA MET A 241 -23.11 2.32 0.20
C MET A 241 -21.77 2.09 0.92
N LEU A 242 -21.79 1.92 2.25
CA LEU A 242 -20.57 1.68 3.02
C LEU A 242 -19.94 0.32 2.70
N ALA A 243 -20.76 -0.73 2.54
CA ALA A 243 -20.29 -2.04 2.11
C ALA A 243 -19.66 -1.99 0.71
N GLY A 244 -20.30 -1.31 -0.23
CA GLY A 244 -19.74 -1.10 -1.57
C GLY A 244 -18.44 -0.28 -1.55
N SER A 245 -18.31 0.69 -0.65
CA SER A 245 -17.07 1.45 -0.43
C SER A 245 -15.90 0.53 -0.03
N ALA A 246 -16.17 -0.48 0.79
CA ALA A 246 -15.17 -1.48 1.19
C ALA A 246 -14.70 -2.34 0.01
N VAL A 247 -15.63 -2.72 -0.88
CA VAL A 247 -15.32 -3.53 -2.06
C VAL A 247 -14.56 -2.70 -3.10
N VAL A 248 -15.00 -1.46 -3.40
CA VAL A 248 -14.30 -0.59 -4.38
C VAL A 248 -13.00 0.01 -3.85
N PHE A 249 -12.67 -0.16 -2.57
CA PHE A 249 -11.33 0.11 -2.06
C PHE A 249 -10.27 -0.66 -2.84
N PHE A 250 -10.59 -1.86 -3.32
CA PHE A 250 -9.74 -2.65 -4.21
C PHE A 250 -9.27 -1.85 -5.44
N SER A 251 -10.11 -0.97 -5.99
CA SER A 251 -9.78 -0.14 -7.16
C SER A 251 -8.67 0.88 -6.89
N TYR A 252 -8.40 1.22 -5.63
CA TYR A 252 -7.37 2.17 -5.23
C TYR A 252 -6.04 1.51 -4.85
N ILE A 253 -5.98 0.17 -4.84
CA ILE A 253 -4.75 -0.57 -4.59
C ILE A 253 -3.80 -0.38 -5.80
N GLY A 254 -2.53 -0.11 -5.55
CA GLY A 254 -1.52 0.09 -6.61
C GLY A 254 -0.70 1.36 -6.49
N PHE A 255 -1.13 2.38 -5.72
CA PHE A 255 -0.31 3.57 -5.48
C PHE A 255 1.00 3.23 -4.73
N ASP A 256 0.99 2.16 -3.94
CA ASP A 256 2.11 1.64 -3.17
C ASP A 256 3.19 1.02 -4.08
N ALA A 257 2.84 0.57 -5.29
CA ALA A 257 3.80 0.10 -6.30
C ALA A 257 4.82 1.19 -6.67
N VAL A 258 4.44 2.46 -6.58
CA VAL A 258 5.34 3.62 -6.76
C VAL A 258 6.47 3.59 -5.74
N THR A 259 6.20 3.16 -4.51
CA THR A 259 7.21 3.09 -3.45
C THR A 259 8.19 1.93 -3.63
N ALA A 260 7.79 0.86 -4.32
CA ALA A 260 8.71 -0.22 -4.67
C ALA A 260 9.77 0.22 -5.69
N ALA A 261 9.48 1.26 -6.48
CA ALA A 261 10.42 1.89 -7.41
C ALA A 261 11.31 2.98 -6.76
N ALA A 262 11.31 3.12 -5.43
CA ALA A 262 12.02 4.18 -4.73
C ALA A 262 13.54 4.21 -4.98
N GLU A 263 14.18 3.05 -5.11
CA GLU A 263 15.62 2.95 -5.41
C GLU A 263 15.99 3.39 -6.84
N GLU A 264 15.02 3.38 -7.75
CA GLU A 264 15.19 3.69 -9.17
C GLU A 264 14.76 5.13 -9.50
N ALA A 265 14.21 5.86 -8.53
CA ALA A 265 13.79 7.25 -8.69
C ALA A 265 14.99 8.21 -8.77
N LYS A 266 14.92 9.18 -9.68
CA LYS A 266 15.96 10.22 -9.83
C LYS A 266 16.07 11.11 -8.58
N ARG A 267 14.95 11.62 -8.06
CA ARG A 267 14.91 12.44 -6.84
C ARG A 267 13.85 11.90 -5.86
N PRO A 268 14.15 10.85 -5.10
CA PRO A 268 13.16 10.15 -4.28
C PRO A 268 12.44 11.06 -3.26
N LEU A 269 13.13 12.04 -2.66
CA LEU A 269 12.55 12.94 -1.65
C LEU A 269 11.33 13.73 -2.17
N ARG A 270 11.31 14.08 -3.46
CA ARG A 270 10.26 14.89 -4.08
C ARG A 270 9.40 14.08 -5.06
N ASP A 271 10.03 13.24 -5.87
CA ASP A 271 9.36 12.55 -6.97
C ASP A 271 8.45 11.43 -6.44
N LEU A 272 8.78 10.76 -5.32
CA LEU A 272 7.92 9.74 -4.70
C LEU A 272 6.62 10.32 -4.12
N PRO A 273 6.65 11.31 -3.20
CA PRO A 273 5.41 11.86 -2.66
C PRO A 273 4.55 12.52 -3.73
N LEU A 274 5.17 13.17 -4.73
CA LEU A 274 4.44 13.73 -5.87
C LEU A 274 3.80 12.62 -6.72
N GLY A 275 4.52 11.53 -7.01
CA GLY A 275 3.99 10.41 -7.80
C GLY A 275 2.81 9.70 -7.13
N ILE A 276 2.90 9.46 -5.81
CA ILE A 276 1.81 8.87 -5.02
C ILE A 276 0.58 9.78 -5.02
N GLY A 277 0.76 11.07 -4.73
CA GLY A 277 -0.33 12.04 -4.68
C GLY A 277 -1.01 12.26 -6.03
N MET A 278 -0.22 12.40 -7.10
CA MET A 278 -0.74 12.56 -8.47
C MET A 278 -1.49 11.32 -8.94
N THR A 279 -0.96 10.13 -8.65
CA THR A 279 -1.62 8.85 -8.97
C THR A 279 -2.99 8.77 -8.33
N LEU A 280 -3.05 8.98 -7.02
CA LEU A 280 -4.30 8.81 -6.28
C LEU A 280 -5.35 9.86 -6.66
N SER A 281 -4.93 11.12 -6.79
CA SER A 281 -5.82 12.22 -7.19
C SER A 281 -6.42 11.97 -8.58
N LEU A 282 -5.59 11.58 -9.56
CA LEU A 282 -6.04 11.29 -10.91
C LEU A 282 -7.00 10.09 -10.93
N CYS A 283 -6.66 8.99 -10.25
CA CYS A 283 -7.52 7.81 -10.19
C CYS A 283 -8.86 8.11 -9.53
N CYS A 284 -8.86 8.85 -8.41
CA CYS A 284 -10.08 9.25 -7.71
C CYS A 284 -11.04 10.04 -8.60
N ILE A 285 -10.52 11.05 -9.31
CA ILE A 285 -11.31 11.86 -10.24
C ILE A 285 -11.88 10.99 -11.37
N LEU A 286 -11.03 10.18 -12.02
CA LEU A 286 -11.47 9.32 -13.12
C LEU A 286 -12.53 8.30 -12.67
N TYR A 287 -12.34 7.66 -11.52
CA TYR A 287 -13.28 6.66 -11.01
C TYR A 287 -14.64 7.26 -10.66
N MET A 288 -14.67 8.44 -10.03
CA MET A 288 -15.93 9.12 -9.75
C MET A 288 -16.67 9.49 -11.04
N LEU A 289 -15.95 10.05 -12.03
CA LEU A 289 -16.54 10.44 -13.31
C LEU A 289 -17.09 9.23 -14.08
N VAL A 290 -16.32 8.14 -14.16
CA VAL A 290 -16.77 6.89 -14.78
C VAL A 290 -17.98 6.33 -14.05
N SER A 291 -17.98 6.31 -12.71
CA SER A 291 -19.12 5.81 -11.93
C SER A 291 -20.40 6.58 -12.20
N VAL A 292 -20.33 7.92 -12.26
CA VAL A 292 -21.48 8.77 -12.60
C VAL A 292 -22.01 8.45 -13.99
N VAL A 293 -21.12 8.32 -14.97
CA VAL A 293 -21.50 8.06 -16.36
C VAL A 293 -22.13 6.68 -16.52
N ILE A 294 -21.52 5.62 -15.97
CA ILE A 294 -22.01 4.24 -16.15
C ILE A 294 -23.37 4.02 -15.48
N VAL A 295 -23.52 4.47 -14.24
CA VAL A 295 -24.81 4.45 -13.55
C VAL A 295 -25.84 5.31 -14.29
N GLY A 296 -25.42 6.44 -14.88
CA GLY A 296 -26.32 7.30 -15.63
C GLY A 296 -26.85 6.67 -16.93
N LEU A 297 -26.05 5.84 -17.59
CA LEU A 297 -26.38 5.23 -18.88
C LEU A 297 -27.35 4.06 -18.79
N VAL A 298 -27.22 3.23 -17.76
CA VAL A 298 -28.00 1.99 -17.62
C VAL A 298 -28.42 1.81 -16.16
N PRO A 299 -29.70 1.48 -15.88
CA PRO A 299 -30.13 1.20 -14.51
C PRO A 299 -29.30 0.10 -13.84
N TYR A 300 -29.04 0.24 -12.54
CA TYR A 300 -28.08 -0.61 -11.83
C TYR A 300 -28.42 -2.12 -11.87
N PHE A 301 -29.70 -2.48 -11.96
CA PHE A 301 -30.16 -3.87 -12.00
C PHE A 301 -29.88 -4.59 -13.33
N SER A 302 -29.67 -3.85 -14.42
CA SER A 302 -29.37 -4.39 -15.75
C SER A 302 -27.89 -4.28 -16.14
N LEU A 303 -27.03 -3.80 -15.24
CA LEU A 303 -25.58 -3.81 -15.45
C LEU A 303 -25.06 -5.25 -15.52
N ASN A 304 -24.23 -5.52 -16.53
CA ASN A 304 -23.50 -6.76 -16.63
C ASN A 304 -22.35 -6.77 -15.59
N PRO A 305 -22.21 -7.82 -14.76
CA PRO A 305 -21.19 -7.85 -13.72
C PRO A 305 -19.76 -7.98 -14.26
N ASP A 306 -19.55 -8.65 -15.40
CA ASP A 306 -18.21 -8.93 -15.94
C ASP A 306 -17.70 -7.82 -16.86
N THR A 307 -18.57 -7.24 -17.68
CA THR A 307 -18.23 -6.19 -18.66
C THR A 307 -19.20 -5.01 -18.61
N PRO A 308 -19.31 -4.29 -17.48
CA PRO A 308 -20.32 -3.24 -17.28
C PRO A 308 -20.20 -2.09 -18.26
N ILE A 309 -18.98 -1.66 -18.55
CA ILE A 309 -18.75 -0.48 -19.37
C ILE A 309 -19.09 -0.76 -20.83
N SER A 310 -18.52 -1.81 -21.43
CA SER A 310 -18.75 -2.12 -22.85
C SER A 310 -20.20 -2.47 -23.16
N SER A 311 -20.85 -3.23 -22.28
CA SER A 311 -22.27 -3.58 -22.41
C SER A 311 -23.19 -2.36 -22.31
N ALA A 312 -22.85 -1.36 -21.47
CA ALA A 312 -23.61 -0.12 -21.38
C ALA A 312 -23.59 0.68 -22.69
N PHE A 313 -22.44 0.76 -23.38
CA PHE A 313 -22.35 1.41 -24.71
C PHE A 313 -23.07 0.60 -25.80
N SER A 314 -22.97 -0.73 -25.75
CA SER A 314 -23.65 -1.63 -26.69
C SER A 314 -25.18 -1.54 -26.58
N ALA A 315 -25.72 -1.54 -25.36
CA ALA A 315 -27.15 -1.41 -25.08
C ALA A 315 -27.76 -0.10 -25.59
N ASN A 316 -26.94 0.96 -25.71
CA ASN A 316 -27.34 2.27 -26.21
C ASN A 316 -27.06 2.45 -27.73
N GLY A 317 -26.83 1.35 -28.46
CA GLY A 317 -26.71 1.36 -29.92
C GLY A 317 -25.33 1.75 -30.47
N MET A 318 -24.30 1.91 -29.63
CA MET A 318 -22.94 2.27 -30.05
C MET A 318 -21.98 1.08 -30.01
N GLN A 319 -22.17 0.13 -30.93
CA GLN A 319 -21.32 -1.07 -31.02
C GLN A 319 -19.84 -0.74 -31.28
N TRP A 320 -19.55 0.26 -32.12
CA TRP A 320 -18.17 0.69 -32.42
C TRP A 320 -17.46 1.23 -31.17
N ALA A 321 -18.17 1.96 -30.31
CA ALA A 321 -17.63 2.48 -29.07
C ALA A 321 -17.36 1.34 -28.07
N ALA A 322 -18.23 0.32 -28.02
CA ALA A 322 -18.01 -0.87 -27.20
C ALA A 322 -16.69 -1.59 -27.57
N TYR A 323 -16.31 -1.66 -28.85
CA TYR A 323 -15.00 -2.22 -29.26
C TYR A 323 -13.81 -1.38 -28.76
N ILE A 324 -13.90 -0.04 -28.84
CA ILE A 324 -12.84 0.84 -28.33
C ILE A 324 -12.69 0.67 -26.81
N VAL A 325 -13.82 0.58 -26.10
CA VAL A 325 -13.82 0.43 -24.65
C VAL A 325 -13.32 -0.95 -24.21
N THR A 326 -13.70 -2.02 -24.89
CA THR A 326 -13.16 -3.37 -24.61
C THR A 326 -11.65 -3.45 -24.89
N ALA A 327 -11.17 -2.85 -25.98
CA ALA A 327 -9.74 -2.72 -26.23
C ALA A 327 -9.04 -1.95 -25.10
N GLY A 328 -9.62 -0.82 -24.68
CA GLY A 328 -9.18 -0.04 -23.53
C GLY A 328 -9.10 -0.87 -22.26
N ALA A 329 -10.15 -1.62 -21.93
CA ALA A 329 -10.21 -2.51 -20.77
C ALA A 329 -9.11 -3.58 -20.80
N VAL A 330 -8.90 -4.26 -21.93
CA VAL A 330 -7.83 -5.26 -22.08
C VAL A 330 -6.45 -4.61 -21.86
N THR A 331 -6.20 -3.46 -22.48
CA THR A 331 -4.91 -2.76 -22.29
C THR A 331 -4.72 -2.27 -20.85
N ALA A 332 -5.77 -1.78 -20.20
CA ALA A 332 -5.76 -1.33 -18.82
C ALA A 332 -5.41 -2.47 -17.85
N LEU A 333 -6.09 -3.60 -18.01
CA LEU A 333 -5.85 -4.77 -17.18
C LEU A 333 -4.46 -5.36 -17.41
N CYS A 334 -3.94 -5.35 -18.64
CA CYS A 334 -2.55 -5.70 -18.90
C CYS A 334 -1.55 -4.76 -18.19
N ALA A 335 -1.79 -3.44 -18.21
CA ALA A 335 -0.99 -2.47 -17.46
C ALA A 335 -1.05 -2.72 -15.94
N SER A 336 -2.23 -3.05 -15.41
CA SER A 336 -2.40 -3.34 -14.00
C SER A 336 -1.69 -4.64 -13.61
N LEU A 337 -1.75 -5.68 -14.46
CA LEU A 337 -1.02 -6.94 -14.28
C LEU A 337 0.50 -6.75 -14.26
N MET A 338 1.04 -5.98 -15.21
CA MET A 338 2.45 -5.59 -15.22
C MET A 338 2.82 -4.83 -13.94
N GLY A 339 1.95 -3.90 -13.52
CA GLY A 339 2.10 -3.11 -12.31
C GLY A 339 2.11 -3.93 -11.02
N SER A 340 1.31 -5.00 -10.92
CA SER A 340 1.29 -5.87 -9.74
C SER A 340 2.48 -6.83 -9.68
N LEU A 341 2.95 -7.33 -10.82
CA LEU A 341 4.11 -8.23 -10.88
C LEU A 341 5.46 -7.50 -10.84
N PHE A 342 5.46 -6.17 -11.05
CA PHE A 342 6.68 -5.36 -11.05
C PHE A 342 7.32 -5.19 -9.64
N PRO A 343 6.59 -4.88 -8.55
CA PRO A 343 7.17 -4.75 -7.21
C PRO A 343 7.72 -6.06 -6.63
N GLN A 344 7.11 -7.19 -6.99
CA GLN A 344 7.31 -8.47 -6.31
C GLN A 344 8.77 -8.99 -6.32
N PRO A 345 9.51 -8.98 -7.44
CA PRO A 345 10.90 -9.45 -7.46
C PRO A 345 11.84 -8.58 -6.62
N ARG A 346 11.52 -7.27 -6.48
CA ARG A 346 12.30 -6.33 -5.67
C ARG A 346 12.10 -6.57 -4.19
N LEU A 347 10.87 -6.87 -3.78
CA LEU A 347 10.57 -7.26 -2.41
C LEU A 347 11.29 -8.56 -2.02
N LEU A 348 11.23 -9.58 -2.89
CA LEU A 348 11.96 -10.84 -2.69
C LEU A 348 13.48 -10.61 -2.57
N MET A 349 14.04 -9.77 -3.44
CA MET A 349 15.44 -9.38 -3.40
C MET A 349 15.79 -8.66 -2.08
N ALA A 350 14.96 -7.71 -1.63
CA ALA A 350 15.18 -6.98 -0.38
C ALA A 350 15.16 -7.90 0.84
N MET A 351 14.19 -8.83 0.92
CA MET A 351 14.09 -9.82 2.00
C MET A 351 15.24 -10.83 1.97
N ALA A 352 15.71 -11.24 0.79
CA ALA A 352 16.87 -12.14 0.65
C ALA A 352 18.18 -11.45 1.04
N ARG A 353 18.36 -10.17 0.71
CA ARG A 353 19.50 -9.35 1.16
C ARG A 353 19.54 -9.20 2.68
N ASP A 354 18.37 -9.16 3.33
CA ASP A 354 18.24 -9.09 4.78
C ASP A 354 18.39 -10.46 5.48
N GLY A 355 18.56 -11.56 4.72
CA GLY A 355 18.76 -12.91 5.25
C GLY A 355 17.49 -13.62 5.72
N LEU A 356 16.30 -13.05 5.46
CA LEU A 356 15.00 -13.64 5.79
C LEU A 356 14.53 -14.68 4.75
N LEU A 357 15.09 -14.63 3.55
CA LEU A 357 14.87 -15.59 2.46
C LEU A 357 16.19 -16.19 1.98
N PRO A 358 16.17 -17.38 1.33
CA PRO A 358 17.36 -17.96 0.72
C PRO A 358 18.07 -16.98 -0.21
N SER A 359 19.40 -16.96 -0.17
CA SER A 359 20.24 -16.06 -0.99
C SER A 359 20.00 -16.18 -2.49
N PHE A 360 19.41 -17.30 -2.94
CA PHE A 360 18.98 -17.53 -4.32
C PHE A 360 18.12 -16.40 -4.92
N PHE A 361 17.29 -15.74 -4.10
CA PHE A 361 16.42 -14.63 -4.55
C PHE A 361 17.12 -13.27 -4.62
N SER A 362 18.36 -13.17 -4.12
CA SER A 362 19.16 -11.93 -4.14
C SER A 362 20.04 -11.79 -5.39
N ASP A 363 20.15 -12.85 -6.20
CA ASP A 363 20.95 -12.86 -7.42
C ASP A 363 20.33 -11.97 -8.50
N ILE A 364 21.11 -11.01 -9.00
CA ILE A 364 20.72 -10.07 -10.07
C ILE A 364 21.41 -10.48 -11.36
N SER A 365 20.69 -10.49 -12.48
CA SER A 365 21.27 -10.70 -13.81
C SER A 365 22.14 -9.51 -14.22
N THR A 366 23.37 -9.77 -14.69
CA THR A 366 24.31 -8.72 -15.11
C THR A 366 23.84 -7.95 -16.34
N HIS A 367 23.09 -8.59 -17.25
CA HIS A 367 22.63 -7.99 -18.50
C HIS A 367 21.38 -7.13 -18.33
N THR A 368 20.41 -7.58 -17.54
CA THR A 368 19.11 -6.88 -17.38
C THR A 368 18.98 -6.09 -16.09
N GLN A 369 19.89 -6.27 -15.13
CA GLN A 369 19.84 -5.68 -13.78
C GLN A 369 18.53 -6.01 -13.02
N VAL A 370 17.88 -7.12 -13.38
CA VAL A 370 16.64 -7.63 -12.77
C VAL A 370 16.92 -8.97 -12.08
N PRO A 371 16.28 -9.26 -10.93
CA PRO A 371 16.34 -10.57 -10.28
C PRO A 371 15.47 -11.60 -11.02
N VAL A 372 15.95 -12.09 -12.17
CA VAL A 372 15.22 -12.98 -13.09
C VAL A 372 14.67 -14.23 -12.37
N LYS A 373 15.46 -14.84 -11.49
CA LYS A 373 15.06 -16.04 -10.71
C LYS A 373 13.82 -15.78 -9.85
N SER A 374 13.80 -14.63 -9.17
CA SER A 374 12.67 -14.19 -8.35
C SER A 374 11.45 -13.91 -9.21
N THR A 375 11.63 -13.24 -10.36
CA THR A 375 10.55 -12.95 -11.32
C THR A 375 9.91 -14.22 -11.87
N VAL A 376 10.71 -15.20 -12.29
CA VAL A 376 10.20 -16.48 -12.84
C VAL A 376 9.46 -17.28 -11.76
N THR A 377 9.99 -17.34 -10.55
CA THR A 377 9.35 -18.08 -9.44
C THR A 377 8.00 -17.45 -9.08
N ALA A 378 7.97 -16.12 -8.93
CA ALA A 378 6.76 -15.34 -8.66
C ALA A 378 5.71 -15.49 -9.79
N GLY A 379 6.13 -15.30 -11.04
CA GLY A 379 5.25 -15.39 -12.20
C GLY A 379 4.68 -16.79 -12.41
N THR A 380 5.47 -17.84 -12.13
CA THR A 380 4.98 -19.23 -12.19
C THR A 380 3.92 -19.49 -11.13
N LEU A 381 4.12 -18.99 -9.91
CA LEU A 381 3.13 -19.10 -8.84
C LEU A 381 1.85 -18.32 -9.18
N ALA A 382 1.97 -17.11 -9.71
CA ALA A 382 0.83 -16.31 -10.16
C ALA A 382 0.08 -16.98 -11.33
N ALA A 383 0.80 -17.57 -12.29
CA ALA A 383 0.17 -18.30 -13.40
C ALA A 383 -0.60 -19.53 -12.91
N ALA A 384 -0.07 -20.26 -11.93
CA ALA A 384 -0.76 -21.40 -11.31
C ALA A 384 -2.02 -20.95 -10.56
N LEU A 385 -1.96 -19.86 -9.78
CA LEU A 385 -3.13 -19.33 -9.07
C LEU A 385 -4.19 -18.80 -10.05
N ALA A 386 -3.78 -18.09 -11.11
CA ALA A 386 -4.70 -17.62 -12.15
C ALA A 386 -5.42 -18.77 -12.86
N PHE A 387 -4.76 -19.92 -13.01
CA PHE A 387 -5.32 -21.12 -13.60
C PHE A 387 -6.40 -21.77 -12.72
N PHE A 388 -6.15 -21.90 -11.41
CA PHE A 388 -7.01 -22.69 -10.50
C PHE A 388 -8.05 -21.91 -9.69
N MET A 389 -7.85 -20.63 -9.38
CA MET A 389 -8.69 -19.90 -8.42
C MET A 389 -9.58 -18.87 -9.11
N ASP A 390 -10.75 -18.55 -8.54
CA ASP A 390 -11.67 -17.55 -9.11
C ASP A 390 -11.35 -16.09 -8.73
N VAL A 391 -11.81 -15.14 -9.56
CA VAL A 391 -11.56 -13.69 -9.38
C VAL A 391 -12.08 -13.18 -8.03
N SER A 392 -13.28 -13.62 -7.63
CA SER A 392 -13.92 -13.18 -6.37
C SER A 392 -13.07 -13.57 -5.16
N GLN A 393 -12.69 -14.84 -5.06
CA GLN A 393 -11.84 -15.37 -4.00
C GLN A 393 -10.48 -14.68 -3.94
N LEU A 394 -9.84 -14.48 -5.11
CA LEU A 394 -8.55 -13.80 -5.19
C LEU A 394 -8.66 -12.32 -4.75
N SER A 395 -9.70 -11.60 -5.17
CA SER A 395 -9.88 -10.17 -4.85
C SER A 395 -10.11 -9.90 -3.36
N GLY A 396 -10.87 -10.75 -2.67
CA GLY A 396 -11.07 -10.65 -1.21
C GLY A 396 -9.77 -10.85 -0.44
N MET A 397 -9.00 -11.89 -0.81
CA MET A 397 -7.69 -12.18 -0.20
C MET A 397 -6.68 -11.04 -0.38
N VAL A 398 -6.64 -10.40 -1.56
CA VAL A 398 -5.75 -9.26 -1.84
C VAL A 398 -6.11 -8.07 -0.96
N SER A 399 -7.40 -7.74 -0.86
CA SER A 399 -7.87 -6.61 -0.09
C SER A 399 -7.53 -6.76 1.40
N VAL A 400 -7.66 -7.97 1.95
CA VAL A 400 -7.25 -8.30 3.32
C VAL A 400 -5.76 -8.05 3.55
N GLY A 401 -4.89 -8.56 2.66
CA GLY A 401 -3.44 -8.36 2.75
C GLY A 401 -3.04 -6.88 2.67
N THR A 402 -3.65 -6.14 1.75
CA THR A 402 -3.34 -4.72 1.51
C THR A 402 -3.75 -3.84 2.71
N LEU A 403 -4.95 -4.06 3.26
CA LEU A 403 -5.42 -3.33 4.44
C LEU A 403 -4.54 -3.61 5.65
N LEU A 404 -4.06 -4.85 5.81
CA LEU A 404 -3.08 -5.20 6.84
C LEU A 404 -1.75 -4.45 6.62
N ALA A 405 -1.23 -4.39 5.40
CA ALA A 405 -0.02 -3.63 5.11
C ALA A 405 -0.20 -2.12 5.41
N PHE A 406 -1.34 -1.53 5.01
CA PHE A 406 -1.61 -0.11 5.19
C PHE A 406 -1.80 0.28 6.65
N THR A 407 -2.47 -0.57 7.45
CA THR A 407 -2.57 -0.36 8.91
C THR A 407 -1.19 -0.36 9.57
N VAL A 408 -0.31 -1.31 9.23
CA VAL A 408 1.03 -1.38 9.81
C VAL A 408 1.92 -0.21 9.39
N VAL A 409 1.77 0.30 8.16
CA VAL A 409 2.45 1.53 7.71
C VAL A 409 1.99 2.76 8.49
N ALA A 410 0.68 2.89 8.74
CA ALA A 410 0.16 3.98 9.57
C ALA A 410 0.66 3.89 11.03
N ILE A 411 0.74 2.69 11.60
CA ILE A 411 1.35 2.45 12.91
C ILE A 411 2.85 2.82 12.88
N SER A 412 3.55 2.49 11.81
CA SER A 412 4.98 2.81 11.64
C SER A 412 5.23 4.32 11.64
N ILE A 413 4.35 5.13 11.04
CA ILE A 413 4.43 6.60 11.14
C ILE A 413 4.25 7.10 12.58
N LEU A 414 3.28 6.55 13.33
CA LEU A 414 3.09 6.94 14.74
C LEU A 414 4.34 6.60 15.56
N ILE A 415 4.91 5.42 15.37
CA ILE A 415 6.15 5.02 16.05
C ILE A 415 7.30 5.95 15.65
N LEU A 416 7.46 6.24 14.35
CA LEU A 416 8.53 7.12 13.86
C LEU A 416 8.46 8.53 14.43
N ARG A 417 7.24 9.07 14.64
CA ARG A 417 7.02 10.44 15.12
C ARG A 417 7.16 10.62 16.63
N TYR A 418 6.86 9.59 17.41
CA TYR A 418 6.85 9.67 18.87
C TYR A 418 7.97 8.85 19.55
N ALA A 419 8.52 7.86 18.85
CA ALA A 419 9.61 7.01 19.32
C ALA A 419 10.52 6.65 18.13
N PRO A 420 11.20 7.63 17.51
CA PRO A 420 12.08 7.39 16.38
C PRO A 420 13.09 6.29 16.73
N PRO A 421 13.34 5.33 15.82
CA PRO A 421 14.36 4.32 16.04
C PRO A 421 15.71 5.00 16.24
N ASP A 422 16.52 4.50 17.18
CA ASP A 422 17.85 5.06 17.39
C ASP A 422 18.68 4.87 16.11
N GLU A 423 19.12 5.96 15.49
CA GLU A 423 20.14 5.89 14.44
C GLU A 423 21.44 5.34 15.04
N VAL A 424 22.23 4.66 14.21
CA VAL A 424 23.57 4.25 14.62
C VAL A 424 24.32 5.53 15.02
N PRO A 425 24.81 5.65 16.27
CA PRO A 425 25.83 6.66 16.54
C PRO A 425 26.98 6.39 15.55
N LEU A 426 27.59 7.44 15.00
CA LEU A 426 28.66 7.31 14.02
C LEU A 426 29.63 6.17 14.40
N PRO A 427 30.19 5.42 13.42
CA PRO A 427 31.15 4.37 13.73
C PRO A 427 32.20 4.94 14.69
N PRO A 428 32.64 4.17 15.71
CA PRO A 428 33.48 4.69 16.78
C PRO A 428 34.76 5.34 16.26
N SER A 429 35.22 5.00 15.04
CA SER A 429 36.32 5.66 14.35
C SER A 429 36.02 7.11 13.95
N LEU A 430 34.79 7.42 13.52
CA LEU A 430 34.36 8.77 13.15
C LEU A 430 34.04 9.62 14.38
N GLN A 431 33.44 9.00 15.40
CA GLN A 431 33.26 9.60 16.71
C GLN A 431 34.63 9.90 17.35
N GLN A 432 35.58 8.96 17.27
CA GLN A 432 36.97 9.18 17.71
C GLN A 432 37.67 10.24 16.88
N SER A 433 37.43 10.35 15.57
CA SER A 433 38.03 11.43 14.78
C SER A 433 37.41 12.81 15.06
N ILE A 434 36.11 12.86 15.38
CA ILE A 434 35.44 14.10 15.79
C ILE A 434 35.91 14.49 17.19
N ASP A 435 35.98 13.54 18.12
CA ASP A 435 36.47 13.74 19.48
C ASP A 435 37.97 14.03 19.49
N SER A 436 38.77 13.47 18.57
CA SER A 436 40.19 13.79 18.41
C SER A 436 40.40 15.16 17.79
N VAL A 437 39.57 15.57 16.83
CA VAL A 437 39.59 16.94 16.27
C VAL A 437 39.12 17.95 17.32
N ARG A 438 38.13 17.59 18.16
CA ARG A 438 37.70 18.40 19.32
C ARG A 438 38.80 18.52 20.35
N MET A 439 39.49 17.42 20.67
CA MET A 439 40.67 17.42 21.53
C MET A 439 41.83 18.21 20.92
N GLN A 440 42.05 18.16 19.61
CA GLN A 440 43.10 18.94 18.94
C GLN A 440 42.79 20.45 18.95
N LEU A 441 41.52 20.83 18.82
CA LEU A 441 41.07 22.21 19.02
C LEU A 441 41.25 22.68 20.48
N ASP A 442 41.08 21.78 21.46
CA ASP A 442 41.35 22.06 22.87
C ASP A 442 42.87 22.08 23.21
N ASP A 443 43.70 21.27 22.53
CA ASP A 443 45.14 21.14 22.80
C ASP A 443 45.96 22.28 22.17
N ASP A 444 45.54 22.80 21.00
CA ASP A 444 46.11 24.03 20.41
C ASP A 444 45.81 25.29 21.25
N SER A 445 44.92 25.19 22.25
CA SER A 445 44.60 26.28 23.17
C SER A 445 45.61 26.44 24.31
N GLN A 446 46.54 25.48 24.51
CA GLN A 446 47.51 25.52 25.62
C GLN A 446 48.98 25.70 25.20
N GLY A 447 49.28 25.92 23.92
CA GLY A 447 50.65 26.08 23.39
C GLY A 447 50.96 27.47 22.82
N THR A 448 51.37 28.40 23.67
CA THR A 448 52.20 29.61 23.39
C THR A 448 52.48 30.06 21.93
N GLY A 449 52.11 31.32 21.61
CA GLY A 449 53.07 32.29 21.05
C GLY A 449 53.04 32.60 19.55
N ARG A 450 52.21 33.57 19.17
CA ARG A 450 52.42 34.65 18.16
C ARG A 450 53.36 34.36 16.96
N LYS A 451 52.76 34.21 15.76
CA LYS A 451 53.22 34.92 14.54
C LYS A 451 52.09 35.05 13.49
N ASN A 452 51.81 36.30 13.15
CA ASN A 452 50.89 36.76 12.11
C ASN A 452 51.20 36.15 10.72
N PHE A 453 50.18 35.77 9.96
CA PHE A 453 49.92 36.43 8.68
C PHE A 453 48.46 36.25 8.23
N ASN A 454 47.91 37.36 7.76
CA ASN A 454 46.53 37.63 7.38
C ASN A 454 46.06 36.86 6.14
N GLY A 455 44.74 36.67 6.01
CA GLY A 455 44.12 36.28 4.74
C GLY A 455 42.83 35.48 4.93
N VAL A 456 41.73 36.05 5.42
CA VAL A 456 40.73 36.80 4.64
C VAL A 456 39.46 35.97 4.45
N VAL A 457 38.34 36.57 4.86
CA VAL A 457 36.94 36.37 4.47
C VAL A 457 36.22 35.26 5.25
N ASP A 458 35.52 35.62 6.34
CA ASP A 458 34.21 36.31 6.37
C ASP A 458 33.21 35.55 5.46
N ILE A 459 32.06 35.07 5.90
CA ILE A 459 30.87 35.82 6.29
C ILE A 459 29.96 34.69 6.79
N VAL A 460 29.71 34.58 8.11
CA VAL A 460 28.69 35.36 8.82
C VAL A 460 27.29 35.00 8.32
N GLU A 461 26.50 34.42 9.21
CA GLU A 461 25.31 35.09 9.74
C GLU A 461 24.87 34.28 10.97
N GLN A 462 25.16 34.80 12.17
CA GLN A 462 24.28 35.74 12.90
C GLN A 462 23.05 35.00 13.46
N SER A 463 22.65 35.11 14.71
CA SER A 463 23.21 35.69 15.94
C SER A 463 22.04 35.64 16.92
N SER A 464 22.24 35.12 18.11
CA SER A 464 21.60 35.63 19.34
C SER A 464 22.49 35.19 20.50
N HIS A 465 23.46 36.03 20.88
CA HIS A 465 23.40 36.84 22.12
C HIS A 465 23.29 35.97 23.38
N GLN A 466 24.09 36.08 24.43
CA GLN A 466 25.21 36.92 24.84
C GLN A 466 25.40 36.51 26.31
N LEU A 467 26.61 36.16 26.77
CA LEU A 467 27.03 36.41 28.15
C LEU A 467 28.55 36.21 28.24
N GLU A 468 29.19 37.28 28.69
CA GLU A 468 30.62 37.55 28.74
C GLU A 468 31.35 36.76 29.83
N ASP A 469 32.64 36.57 29.55
CA ASP A 469 33.82 36.57 30.43
C ASP A 469 33.77 36.05 31.86
N GLY A 470 34.71 35.15 32.15
CA GLY A 470 35.19 34.88 33.50
C GLY A 470 35.71 33.47 33.67
N GLU A 471 37.03 33.34 33.81
CA GLU A 471 37.78 32.15 34.14
C GLU A 471 37.09 31.24 35.18
N ALA A 472 36.90 29.96 34.84
CA ALA A 472 37.02 28.84 35.76
C ALA A 472 36.99 27.52 34.99
N GLU A 473 38.02 26.72 35.18
CA GLU A 473 38.01 25.28 34.93
C GLU A 473 36.87 24.66 35.76
N ILE A 474 35.69 24.44 35.16
CA ILE A 474 34.60 23.71 35.81
C ILE A 474 34.17 22.57 34.90
N GLN A 475 34.71 21.39 35.19
CA GLN A 475 34.09 20.14 34.80
C GLN A 475 32.72 20.09 35.49
N CYS A 476 31.66 20.56 34.81
CA CYS A 476 30.34 20.82 35.38
C CYS A 476 29.51 19.51 35.53
N PRO A 477 29.42 18.89 36.72
CA PRO A 477 28.54 17.72 36.93
C PRO A 477 27.06 18.04 36.73
N LEU A 478 26.66 19.32 36.81
CA LEU A 478 25.29 19.78 36.59
C LEU A 478 24.85 19.65 35.12
N ILE A 479 25.73 19.95 34.16
CA ILE A 479 25.42 19.78 32.72
C ILE A 479 25.29 18.30 32.37
N GLN A 480 26.19 17.46 32.89
CA GLN A 480 26.13 16.00 32.75
C GLN A 480 24.84 15.43 33.36
N LYS A 481 24.44 15.91 34.55
CA LYS A 481 23.20 15.51 35.22
C LYS A 481 21.97 15.96 34.43
N GLN A 482 21.99 17.18 33.87
CA GLN A 482 20.89 17.73 33.08
C GLN A 482 20.71 16.99 31.74
N ILE A 483 21.81 16.63 31.06
CA ILE A 483 21.77 15.76 29.86
C ILE A 483 21.26 14.35 30.21
N THR A 484 21.60 13.82 31.39
CA THR A 484 21.17 12.50 31.83
C THR A 484 19.68 12.48 32.21
N GLU A 485 19.20 13.51 32.89
CA GLU A 485 17.79 13.70 33.23
C GLU A 485 16.94 13.93 31.97
N ASP A 486 17.44 14.68 30.99
CA ASP A 486 16.76 14.91 29.72
C ASP A 486 16.68 13.61 28.88
N LYS A 487 17.76 12.83 28.82
CA LYS A 487 17.75 11.48 28.20
C LYS A 487 16.77 10.52 28.88
N GLN A 488 16.71 10.53 30.22
CA GLN A 488 15.76 9.69 30.96
C GLN A 488 14.31 10.13 30.73
N ASN A 489 14.04 11.43 30.70
CA ASN A 489 12.73 11.98 30.37
C ASN A 489 12.31 11.64 28.93
N GLN A 490 13.22 11.72 27.97
CA GLN A 490 12.97 11.32 26.58
C GLN A 490 12.67 9.82 26.48
N GLN A 491 13.45 8.95 27.14
CA GLN A 491 13.16 7.51 27.19
C GLN A 491 11.81 7.21 27.84
N ARG A 492 11.44 7.92 28.91
CA ARG A 492 10.14 7.77 29.58
C ARG A 492 9.00 8.20 28.66
N ARG A 493 9.15 9.32 27.95
CA ARG A 493 8.19 9.80 26.93
C ARG A 493 8.02 8.78 25.80
N ARG A 494 9.11 8.27 25.24
CA ARG A 494 9.08 7.22 24.20
C ARG A 494 8.35 5.97 24.66
N LYS A 495 8.60 5.52 25.90
CA LYS A 495 7.87 4.37 26.48
C LYS A 495 6.37 4.65 26.61
N ILE A 496 5.99 5.82 27.14
CA ILE A 496 4.58 6.20 27.28
C ILE A 496 3.92 6.22 25.90
N ALA A 497 4.56 6.84 24.90
CA ALA A 497 4.05 6.88 23.54
C ALA A 497 3.84 5.48 22.94
N MET A 498 4.82 4.58 23.08
CA MET A 498 4.70 3.20 22.58
C MET A 498 3.54 2.45 23.24
N TRP A 499 3.35 2.60 24.56
CA TRP A 499 2.20 2.03 25.27
C TRP A 499 0.88 2.63 24.81
N SER A 500 0.82 3.94 24.59
CA SER A 500 -0.37 4.63 24.07
C SER A 500 -0.71 4.19 22.64
N ILE A 501 0.29 3.99 21.77
CA ILE A 501 0.07 3.44 20.42
C ILE A 501 -0.47 2.00 20.49
N ALA A 502 0.08 1.17 21.37
CA ALA A 502 -0.39 -0.20 21.56
C ALA A 502 -1.84 -0.23 22.08
N LEU A 503 -2.17 0.58 23.09
CA LEU A 503 -3.52 0.71 23.63
C LEU A 503 -4.49 1.27 22.58
N PHE A 504 -4.06 2.21 21.75
CA PHE A 504 -4.84 2.71 20.63
C PHE A 504 -5.20 1.58 19.64
N CYS A 505 -4.23 0.75 19.25
CA CYS A 505 -4.47 -0.38 18.35
C CYS A 505 -5.43 -1.41 18.97
N ILE A 506 -5.29 -1.69 20.27
CA ILE A 506 -6.22 -2.57 21.00
C ILE A 506 -7.63 -1.97 21.04
N GLY A 507 -7.76 -0.66 21.33
CA GLY A 507 -9.03 0.04 21.32
C GLY A 507 -9.73 -0.01 19.95
N VAL A 508 -8.99 0.20 18.86
CA VAL A 508 -9.49 0.06 17.49
C VAL A 508 -9.99 -1.36 17.22
N LEU A 509 -9.20 -2.39 17.54
CA LEU A 509 -9.57 -3.79 17.34
C LEU A 509 -10.84 -4.15 18.13
N VAL A 510 -10.94 -3.74 19.39
CA VAL A 510 -12.11 -3.99 20.23
C VAL A 510 -13.35 -3.27 19.70
N LEU A 511 -13.20 -2.00 19.31
CA LEU A 511 -14.31 -1.20 18.79
C LEU A 511 -14.85 -1.77 17.47
N THR A 512 -13.95 -2.11 16.54
CA THR A 512 -14.32 -2.61 15.22
C THR A 512 -14.84 -4.04 15.27
N SER A 513 -14.28 -4.92 16.11
CA SER A 513 -14.84 -6.25 16.34
C SER A 513 -16.21 -6.19 17.02
N ALA A 514 -16.41 -5.29 17.98
CA ALA A 514 -17.73 -5.07 18.58
C ALA A 514 -18.75 -4.59 17.54
N ALA A 515 -18.34 -3.71 16.61
CA ALA A 515 -19.22 -3.24 15.54
C ALA A 515 -19.65 -4.36 14.59
N ALA A 516 -18.75 -5.30 14.27
CA ALA A 516 -18.98 -6.39 13.33
C ALA A 516 -19.65 -7.63 13.94
N ALA A 517 -19.61 -7.78 15.26
CA ALA A 517 -20.15 -8.95 15.94
C ALA A 517 -21.69 -8.89 16.08
N GLU A 518 -22.40 -9.18 14.99
CA GLU A 518 -23.87 -9.21 14.94
C GLU A 518 -24.48 -10.39 15.72
N TYR A 519 -23.69 -11.43 16.01
CA TYR A 519 -24.14 -12.64 16.72
C TYR A 519 -24.27 -12.45 18.24
N LEU A 520 -23.74 -11.36 18.78
CA LEU A 520 -23.76 -11.08 20.22
C LEU A 520 -25.02 -10.32 20.65
N PRO A 521 -25.52 -10.55 21.89
CA PRO A 521 -26.63 -9.79 22.42
C PRO A 521 -26.30 -8.30 22.45
N SER A 522 -27.28 -7.47 22.10
CA SER A 522 -27.12 -6.02 21.89
C SER A 522 -26.42 -5.32 23.06
N LEU A 523 -26.74 -5.70 24.30
CA LEU A 523 -26.11 -5.16 25.51
C LEU A 523 -24.59 -5.38 25.53
N LEU A 524 -24.11 -6.60 25.25
CA LEU A 524 -22.68 -6.91 25.27
C LEU A 524 -21.96 -6.20 24.12
N ARG A 525 -22.62 -6.06 22.97
CA ARG A 525 -22.07 -5.34 21.82
C ARG A 525 -21.83 -3.86 22.16
N PHE A 526 -22.81 -3.20 22.77
CA PHE A 526 -22.69 -1.80 23.16
C PHE A 526 -21.65 -1.58 24.27
N THR A 527 -21.55 -2.48 25.26
CA THR A 527 -20.54 -2.36 26.32
C THR A 527 -19.12 -2.57 25.79
N LEU A 528 -18.89 -3.59 24.96
CA LEU A 528 -17.60 -3.82 24.29
C LEU A 528 -17.22 -2.63 23.39
N GLY A 529 -18.19 -2.13 22.61
CA GLY A 529 -17.99 -0.95 21.77
C GLY A 529 -17.64 0.30 22.59
N ALA A 530 -18.34 0.55 23.70
CA ALA A 530 -18.07 1.69 24.58
C ALA A 530 -16.68 1.59 25.24
N VAL A 531 -16.28 0.40 25.69
CA VAL A 531 -14.94 0.15 26.25
C VAL A 531 -13.86 0.39 25.19
N GLY A 532 -14.04 -0.16 23.98
CA GLY A 532 -13.12 0.05 22.86
C GLY A 532 -12.98 1.53 22.51
N ALA A 533 -14.10 2.25 22.40
CA ALA A 533 -14.12 3.70 22.14
C ALA A 533 -13.43 4.50 23.25
N ALA A 534 -13.66 4.16 24.53
CA ALA A 534 -13.02 4.82 25.65
C ALA A 534 -11.50 4.63 25.63
N ILE A 535 -11.01 3.41 25.42
CA ILE A 535 -9.57 3.11 25.31
C ILE A 535 -8.96 3.88 24.14
N LEU A 536 -9.62 3.89 22.98
CA LEU A 536 -9.18 4.59 21.78
C LEU A 536 -9.07 6.10 22.04
N LEU A 537 -10.13 6.72 22.58
CA LEU A 537 -10.17 8.16 22.85
C LEU A 537 -9.13 8.56 23.90
N CYS A 538 -9.02 7.82 25.01
CA CYS A 538 -8.01 8.08 26.04
C CYS A 538 -6.58 7.99 25.45
N SER A 539 -6.31 6.96 24.66
CA SER A 539 -4.99 6.77 24.04
C SER A 539 -4.67 7.87 23.02
N LEU A 540 -5.66 8.31 22.25
CA LEU A 540 -5.52 9.39 21.29
C LEU A 540 -5.28 10.74 21.98
N ILE A 541 -6.00 11.03 23.07
CA ILE A 541 -5.79 12.24 23.88
C ILE A 541 -4.35 12.27 24.41
N VAL A 542 -3.86 11.15 24.97
CA VAL A 542 -2.47 11.06 25.44
C VAL A 542 -1.49 11.31 24.29
N LEU A 543 -1.72 10.76 23.10
CA LEU A 543 -0.86 11.00 21.94
C LEU A 543 -0.86 12.47 21.48
N VAL A 544 -2.02 13.13 21.50
CA VAL A 544 -2.14 14.55 21.14
C VAL A 544 -1.45 15.44 22.18
N CYS A 545 -1.53 15.08 23.46
CA CYS A 545 -0.88 15.82 24.54
C CYS A 545 0.64 15.59 24.60
N LEU A 546 1.15 14.50 24.02
CA LEU A 546 2.58 14.24 23.93
C LEU A 546 3.19 15.10 22.81
N ASN A 547 4.22 15.87 23.15
CA ASN A 547 5.05 16.54 22.14
C ASN A 547 5.75 15.50 21.26
N GLN A 548 5.72 15.73 19.95
CA GLN A 548 6.47 14.90 18.99
C GLN A 548 7.97 15.04 19.24
N ASP A 549 8.71 13.94 19.06
CA ASP A 549 10.16 13.90 19.37
C ASP A 549 10.93 14.73 18.33
N GLU A 550 11.78 15.67 18.78
CA GLU A 550 12.61 16.50 17.88
C GLU A 550 13.60 15.65 17.06
N ALA A 551 13.99 14.49 17.59
CA ALA A 551 14.82 13.50 16.90
C ALA A 551 14.21 13.01 15.57
N ARG A 552 12.91 13.24 15.33
CA ARG A 552 12.25 12.97 14.04
C ARG A 552 12.90 13.69 12.86
N HIS A 553 13.54 14.84 13.09
CA HIS A 553 14.20 15.63 12.04
C HIS A 553 15.56 15.07 11.66
N SER A 554 16.20 14.30 12.55
CA SER A 554 17.49 13.65 12.27
C SER A 554 17.32 12.31 11.55
N PHE A 555 16.13 11.70 11.59
CA PHE A 555 15.94 10.32 11.14
C PHE A 555 15.79 10.18 9.63
N GLY A 556 16.74 9.49 8.98
CA GLY A 556 16.74 9.23 7.54
C GLY A 556 17.13 10.46 6.70
N HIS A 557 16.53 10.63 5.52
CA HIS A 557 16.79 11.83 4.71
C HIS A 557 16.14 13.08 5.32
N THR A 558 16.97 14.10 5.61
CA THR A 558 16.51 15.42 6.02
C THR A 558 15.82 16.13 4.85
N GLY A 559 14.59 16.58 5.07
CA GLY A 559 13.74 17.16 4.02
C GLY A 559 12.94 16.11 3.25
N GLY A 560 11.69 16.44 2.92
CA GLY A 560 10.74 15.52 2.30
C GLY A 560 9.30 15.87 2.64
N PHE A 561 8.35 15.08 2.14
CA PHE A 561 6.94 15.26 2.47
C PHE A 561 6.66 14.83 3.91
N LEU A 562 5.97 15.69 4.67
CA LEU A 562 5.54 15.41 6.04
C LEU A 562 4.04 15.15 6.02
N CYS A 563 3.62 14.01 6.55
CA CYS A 563 2.22 13.70 6.74
C CYS A 563 1.59 14.79 7.62
N PRO A 564 0.50 15.43 7.15
CA PRO A 564 -0.18 16.47 7.92
C PRO A 564 -0.96 15.84 9.08
N PHE A 565 -1.26 16.65 10.10
CA PHE A 565 -2.15 16.29 11.23
C PHE A 565 -1.82 14.99 11.98
N VAL A 566 -0.54 14.66 12.16
CA VAL A 566 -0.12 13.59 13.08
C VAL A 566 -0.41 14.05 14.53
N PRO A 567 -1.11 13.25 15.36
CA PRO A 567 -1.41 11.81 15.23
C PRO A 567 -2.79 11.47 14.63
N LEU A 568 -3.66 12.45 14.41
CA LEU A 568 -5.05 12.25 14.01
C LEU A 568 -5.19 11.54 12.65
N LEU A 569 -4.37 11.91 11.67
CA LEU A 569 -4.45 11.34 10.33
C LEU A 569 -4.08 9.84 10.30
N PRO A 570 -2.91 9.40 10.82
CA PRO A 570 -2.61 7.98 10.96
C PRO A 570 -3.61 7.23 11.84
N ALA A 571 -4.13 7.86 12.90
CA ALA A 571 -5.15 7.24 13.76
C ALA A 571 -6.46 6.96 12.99
N ALA A 572 -6.93 7.91 12.19
CA ALA A 572 -8.09 7.72 11.32
C ALA A 572 -7.84 6.63 10.27
N CYS A 573 -6.64 6.59 9.68
CA CYS A 573 -6.21 5.57 8.74
C CYS A 573 -6.30 4.16 9.35
N ILE A 574 -5.75 3.96 10.56
CA ILE A 574 -5.80 2.68 11.28
C ILE A 574 -7.25 2.27 11.57
N LEU A 575 -8.09 3.20 12.04
CA LEU A 575 -9.50 2.92 12.33
C LEU A 575 -10.27 2.48 11.09
N ILE A 576 -10.15 3.24 9.99
CA ILE A 576 -10.86 2.96 8.74
C ILE A 576 -10.38 1.64 8.13
N ASN A 577 -9.07 1.44 8.00
CA ASN A 577 -8.55 0.22 7.38
C ASN A 577 -8.90 -1.04 8.20
N THR A 578 -8.90 -0.93 9.54
CA THR A 578 -9.32 -2.05 10.41
C THR A 578 -10.82 -2.33 10.30
N TYR A 579 -11.64 -1.30 10.20
CA TYR A 579 -13.08 -1.45 9.97
C TYR A 579 -13.38 -2.12 8.62
N LEU A 580 -12.70 -1.69 7.55
CA LEU A 580 -12.85 -2.29 6.22
C LEU A 580 -12.39 -3.76 6.22
N LEU A 581 -11.26 -4.05 6.89
CA LEU A 581 -10.71 -5.40 7.01
C LEU A 581 -11.69 -6.37 7.66
N ILE A 582 -12.32 -5.95 8.76
CA ILE A 582 -13.30 -6.78 9.47
C ILE A 582 -14.60 -6.89 8.68
N SER A 583 -15.03 -5.81 8.01
CA SER A 583 -16.25 -5.81 7.18
C SER A 583 -16.13 -6.78 6.00
N LEU A 584 -14.97 -6.82 5.33
CA LEU A 584 -14.68 -7.79 4.27
C LEU A 584 -14.74 -9.24 4.78
N GLY A 585 -14.14 -9.52 5.94
CA GLY A 585 -14.19 -10.86 6.55
C GLY A 585 -15.61 -11.33 6.87
N VAL A 586 -16.50 -10.42 7.26
CA VAL A 586 -17.92 -10.73 7.49
C VAL A 586 -18.64 -11.03 6.16
N ILE A 587 -18.38 -10.25 5.11
CA ILE A 587 -18.99 -10.44 3.78
C ILE A 587 -18.60 -11.80 3.18
N ASP A 588 -17.32 -12.19 3.22
CA ASP A 588 -16.87 -13.48 2.71
C ASP A 588 -17.49 -14.66 3.47
N ILE A 589 -17.67 -14.53 4.79
CA ILE A 589 -18.36 -15.54 5.61
C ILE A 589 -19.85 -15.65 5.22
N TYR A 590 -20.52 -14.53 4.93
CA TYR A 590 -21.91 -14.53 4.46
C TYR A 590 -22.03 -15.14 3.05
N ILE A 591 -21.09 -14.87 2.14
CA ILE A 591 -21.05 -15.46 0.79
C ILE A 591 -20.82 -16.98 0.88
N LEU A 592 -19.83 -17.44 1.65
CA LEU A 592 -19.59 -18.87 1.89
C LEU A 592 -20.78 -19.59 2.54
N ARG A 593 -21.59 -18.87 3.33
CA ARG A 593 -22.81 -19.41 3.94
C ARG A 593 -24.02 -19.41 3.00
N MET A 594 -24.04 -18.55 1.97
CA MET A 594 -25.09 -18.51 0.94
C MET A 594 -24.82 -19.41 -0.27
N GLU A 595 -23.56 -19.73 -0.58
CA GLU A 595 -23.21 -20.69 -1.65
C GLU A 595 -23.95 -22.04 -1.57
N PRO A 596 -24.15 -22.69 -0.40
CA PRO A 596 -24.93 -23.93 -0.32
C PRO A 596 -26.44 -23.73 -0.54
N GLN A 597 -26.96 -22.50 -0.50
CA GLN A 597 -28.39 -22.21 -0.76
C GLN A 597 -28.67 -21.86 -2.23
N LEU A 598 -27.71 -21.26 -2.93
CA LEU A 598 -27.81 -20.95 -4.36
C LEU A 598 -27.58 -22.18 -5.25
N THR A 599 -26.68 -23.10 -4.86
CA THR A 599 -26.54 -24.39 -5.56
C THR A 599 -27.78 -25.26 -5.42
N HIS A 600 -28.48 -25.21 -4.27
CA HIS A 600 -29.73 -25.95 -4.08
C HIS A 600 -30.88 -25.37 -4.94
N ARG A 601 -30.95 -24.03 -5.11
CA ARG A 601 -31.94 -23.38 -5.99
C ARG A 601 -31.66 -23.54 -7.48
N SER A 602 -30.39 -23.57 -7.91
CA SER A 602 -30.05 -23.82 -9.33
C SER A 602 -30.25 -25.29 -9.72
N SER A 603 -30.06 -26.24 -8.78
CA SER A 603 -30.44 -27.65 -8.99
C SER A 603 -31.96 -27.88 -8.99
N LEU A 604 -32.72 -27.10 -8.21
CA LEU A 604 -34.19 -27.18 -8.20
C LEU A 604 -34.83 -26.51 -9.44
N CYS A 605 -34.23 -25.46 -10.01
CA CYS A 605 -34.71 -24.90 -11.30
C CYS A 605 -34.32 -25.77 -12.51
N SER A 606 -33.28 -26.61 -12.43
CA SER A 606 -32.93 -27.56 -13.50
C SER A 606 -33.76 -28.85 -13.45
N PHE A 607 -34.37 -29.18 -12.31
CA PHE A 607 -35.39 -30.22 -12.19
C PHE A 607 -36.77 -29.57 -12.19
N GLY A 608 -37.33 -29.34 -13.39
CA GLY A 608 -38.62 -28.66 -13.58
C GLY A 608 -39.73 -29.15 -12.65
N ILE A 609 -39.94 -28.42 -11.56
CA ILE A 609 -41.13 -28.45 -10.72
C ILE A 609 -41.50 -26.97 -10.51
N CYS A 610 -42.63 -26.58 -11.10
CA CYS A 610 -43.16 -25.21 -11.18
C CYS A 610 -43.14 -24.42 -9.87
#